data_AF-A0A968XIF4-F1
#
_entry.id   AF-A0A968XIF4-F1
#
_cell.length_a   1.000
_cell.length_b   1.000
_cell.length_c   1.000
_cell.angle_alpha   90.00
_cell.angle_beta   90.00
_cell.angle_gamma   90.00
#
_symmetry.space_group_name_H-M   'P 1'
#
loop_
_entity.id
_entity.type
_entity.pdbx_description
1 polymer ?
#
loop_
_entity_poly.entity_id
_entity_poly.type
_entity_poly.pdbx_seq_one_letter_code
_entity_poly.pdbx_strand_id
1 'polypeptide(L)'
;MKTIKEKFTKMVDAKGLLIILTMIICAATTVFSQNADNFPIPDTYKVEGIPTIKNSEVAHLFYDPSAIKSNLIFDSETKNRRILITDATNNIYLQTSPLATPVKLIDKLIPYSLKTNPNGESFAYTSDHEDQDNFQLYLYDFKEKTPKKLVNLTGKDESIDSFIWSKSGDALYFMRMDYEAKISKLCRFDFQTEKCYPIELKGSWDVVQDGGNKLLLRYFKASSSQFIYVYDLQKAN
;
A
#
# COMPACT_ATOMS: atom_id res chain seq x y z
N MET A 1 24.78 8.18 75.17
CA MET A 1 23.35 7.91 74.92
C MET A 1 22.61 9.24 74.90
N LYS A 2 21.80 9.48 73.86
CA LYS A 2 20.97 10.66 73.53
C LYS A 2 21.59 11.91 72.85
N THR A 3 21.15 12.03 71.60
CA THR A 3 21.24 13.04 70.54
C THR A 3 20.34 14.25 70.78
N ILE A 4 20.55 15.36 70.02
CA ILE A 4 19.60 16.12 69.16
C ILE A 4 20.30 17.46 68.81
N LYS A 5 20.97 17.60 67.65
CA LYS A 5 20.47 18.05 66.33
C LYS A 5 19.80 19.43 66.33
N GLU A 6 20.57 20.46 66.00
CA GLU A 6 20.10 21.76 65.52
C GLU A 6 19.28 21.59 64.22
N LYS A 7 18.05 22.11 64.22
CA LYS A 7 17.23 22.27 63.02
C LYS A 7 17.49 23.64 62.42
N PHE A 8 18.32 23.71 61.37
CA PHE A 8 18.28 24.81 60.41
C PHE A 8 17.13 24.57 59.44
N THR A 9 15.94 25.09 59.75
CA THR A 9 14.86 25.19 58.77
C THR A 9 15.04 26.49 58.00
N LYS A 10 15.73 26.44 56.85
CA LYS A 10 15.60 27.48 55.84
C LYS A 10 14.17 27.41 55.31
N MET A 11 13.31 28.34 55.73
CA MET A 11 12.07 28.60 55.02
C MET A 11 12.44 29.10 53.63
N VAL A 12 12.32 28.22 52.64
CA VAL A 12 12.20 28.65 51.25
C VAL A 12 10.88 29.40 51.19
N ASP A 13 10.95 30.71 51.00
CA ASP A 13 9.77 31.57 50.88
C ASP A 13 8.82 30.98 49.85
N ALA A 14 7.54 30.81 50.20
CA ALA A 14 6.54 30.14 49.36
C ALA A 14 6.41 30.83 47.98
N LYS A 15 6.75 32.13 47.91
CA LYS A 15 6.87 32.88 46.65
C LYS A 15 8.03 32.41 45.78
N GLY A 16 9.17 32.06 46.36
CA GLY A 16 10.32 31.51 45.64
C GLY A 16 10.04 30.11 45.10
N LEU A 17 9.33 29.27 45.86
CA LEU A 17 8.91 27.94 45.39
C LEU A 17 7.88 28.05 44.26
N LEU A 18 6.93 28.98 44.36
CA LEU A 18 5.92 29.22 43.33
C LEU A 18 6.57 29.67 42.01
N ILE A 19 7.52 30.62 42.06
CA ILE A 19 8.23 31.13 40.87
C ILE A 19 9.05 30.03 40.19
N ILE A 20 9.72 29.17 40.97
CA ILE A 20 10.46 28.03 40.42
C ILE A 20 9.49 27.02 39.78
N LEU A 21 8.33 26.78 40.42
CA LEU A 21 7.30 25.90 39.86
C LEU A 21 6.72 26.47 38.57
N THR A 22 6.46 27.78 38.47
CA THR A 22 6.01 28.40 37.21
C THR A 22 7.09 28.38 36.13
N MET A 23 8.37 28.58 36.46
CA MET A 23 9.45 28.43 35.48
C MET A 23 9.58 26.98 34.99
N ILE A 24 9.42 25.99 35.85
CA ILE A 24 9.45 24.56 35.47
C ILE A 24 8.21 24.22 34.63
N ILE A 25 7.03 24.76 34.94
CA ILE A 25 5.81 24.55 34.15
C ILE A 25 5.93 25.25 32.79
N CYS A 26 6.48 26.47 32.71
CA CYS A 26 6.73 27.17 31.45
C CYS A 26 7.82 26.50 30.60
N ALA A 27 8.85 25.92 31.22
CA ALA A 27 9.86 25.12 30.54
C ALA A 27 9.36 23.72 30.13
N ALA A 28 8.34 23.19 30.81
CA ALA A 28 7.68 21.93 30.44
C ALA A 28 6.57 22.11 29.40
N THR A 29 6.07 23.34 29.17
CA THR A 29 5.12 23.64 28.08
C THR A 29 5.77 23.90 26.73
N THR A 30 7.11 23.91 26.63
CA THR A 30 7.79 23.90 25.32
C THR A 30 7.84 22.51 24.68
N VAL A 31 6.96 21.60 25.12
CA VAL A 31 6.66 20.35 24.44
C VAL A 31 6.03 20.70 23.08
N PHE A 32 6.88 20.67 22.04
CA PHE A 32 6.55 20.69 20.62
C PHE A 32 5.75 21.89 20.10
N SER A 33 6.21 23.13 20.33
CA SER A 33 5.85 24.20 19.39
C SER A 33 6.54 23.90 18.06
N GLN A 34 5.79 23.36 17.09
CA GLN A 34 6.28 23.22 15.72
C GLN A 34 6.65 24.62 15.23
N ASN A 35 7.85 24.76 14.65
CA ASN A 35 8.28 26.02 14.02
C ASN A 35 7.19 26.46 13.05
N ALA A 36 6.73 27.72 13.14
CA ALA A 36 5.62 28.23 12.33
C ALA A 36 5.87 28.14 10.81
N ASP A 37 7.13 28.01 10.40
CA ASP A 37 7.54 27.80 9.01
C ASP A 37 7.45 26.33 8.56
N ASN A 38 7.31 25.40 9.49
CA ASN A 38 7.10 23.99 9.17
C ASN A 38 5.61 23.72 8.93
N PHE A 39 5.33 22.85 7.98
CA PHE A 39 3.99 22.36 7.70
C PHE A 39 3.48 21.54 8.90
N PRO A 40 2.25 21.79 9.39
CA PRO A 40 1.75 21.16 10.59
C PRO A 40 1.56 19.65 10.40
N ILE A 41 2.16 18.85 11.28
CA ILE A 41 1.90 17.40 11.36
C ILE A 41 1.08 17.13 12.62
N PRO A 42 -0.05 16.42 12.57
CA PRO A 42 -0.84 16.13 13.77
C PRO A 42 -0.02 15.32 14.79
N ASP A 43 -0.15 15.65 16.07
CA ASP A 43 0.63 15.04 17.16
C ASP A 43 0.35 13.53 17.35
N THR A 44 -0.70 13.01 16.69
CA THR A 44 -1.02 11.59 16.62
C THR A 44 -0.09 10.78 15.71
N TYR A 45 0.78 11.43 14.94
CA TYR A 45 1.66 10.79 13.97
C TYR A 45 3.05 10.51 14.54
N LYS A 46 3.62 9.35 14.21
CA LYS A 46 5.03 9.06 14.47
C LYS A 46 5.89 9.72 13.39
N VAL A 47 6.69 10.70 13.78
CA VAL A 47 7.49 11.53 12.86
C VAL A 47 8.99 11.24 12.88
N GLU A 48 9.42 10.21 13.61
CA GLU A 48 10.83 9.84 13.69
C GLU A 48 11.38 9.47 12.30
N GLY A 49 12.47 10.14 11.88
CA GLY A 49 13.09 9.95 10.57
C GLY A 49 12.34 10.59 9.39
N ILE A 50 11.25 11.33 9.64
CA ILE A 50 10.55 12.11 8.61
C ILE A 50 11.10 13.54 8.62
N PRO A 51 11.61 14.06 7.48
CA PRO A 51 12.03 15.45 7.40
C PRO A 51 10.90 16.40 7.72
N THR A 52 11.22 17.49 8.39
CA THR A 52 10.28 18.60 8.51
C THR A 52 10.02 19.19 7.13
N ILE A 53 8.76 19.23 6.73
CA ILE A 53 8.32 19.86 5.50
C ILE A 53 8.12 21.35 5.79
N LYS A 54 8.61 22.23 4.92
CA LYS A 54 8.41 23.68 5.01
C LYS A 54 7.10 24.09 4.36
N ASN A 55 6.44 25.10 4.91
CA ASN A 55 5.24 25.68 4.29
C ASN A 55 5.51 26.18 2.86
N SER A 56 6.71 26.68 2.59
CA SER A 56 7.14 27.09 1.24
C SER A 56 7.27 25.93 0.25
N GLU A 57 7.62 24.72 0.71
CA GLU A 57 7.77 23.54 -0.15
C GLU A 57 6.41 23.03 -0.63
N VAL A 58 5.35 23.25 0.16
CA VAL A 58 4.00 22.77 -0.14
C VAL A 58 3.06 23.83 -0.70
N ALA A 59 3.42 25.11 -0.61
CA ALA A 59 2.61 26.24 -1.06
C ALA A 59 2.16 26.13 -2.53
N HIS A 60 2.90 25.36 -3.33
CA HIS A 60 2.64 25.14 -4.76
C HIS A 60 2.31 23.68 -5.10
N LEU A 61 2.19 22.77 -4.12
CA LEU A 61 1.93 21.34 -4.35
C LEU A 61 0.48 21.04 -4.76
N PHE A 62 -0.44 22.00 -4.61
CA PHE A 62 -1.72 21.94 -5.30
C PHE A 62 -1.50 22.33 -6.76
N TYR A 63 -1.01 21.36 -7.54
CA TYR A 63 -0.98 21.45 -8.98
C TYR A 63 -2.38 21.73 -9.52
N ASP A 64 -2.47 22.40 -10.67
CA ASP A 64 -3.65 22.32 -11.50
C ASP A 64 -4.01 20.82 -11.66
N PRO A 65 -5.23 20.38 -11.31
CA PRO A 65 -5.62 18.98 -11.44
C PRO A 65 -5.36 18.41 -12.84
N SER A 66 -5.34 19.26 -13.88
CA SER A 66 -5.00 18.88 -15.25
C SER A 66 -3.50 18.58 -15.48
N ALA A 67 -2.61 19.04 -14.59
CA ALA A 67 -1.18 18.75 -14.61
C ALA A 67 -0.83 17.43 -13.92
N ILE A 68 -1.75 16.86 -13.13
CA ILE A 68 -1.60 15.53 -12.54
C ILE A 68 -1.90 14.50 -13.62
N LYS A 69 -0.89 14.14 -14.40
CA LYS A 69 -0.94 12.97 -15.29
C LYS A 69 -0.85 11.73 -14.41
N SER A 70 -2.01 11.22 -13.99
CA SER A 70 -2.12 10.06 -13.11
C SER A 70 -1.61 8.78 -13.79
N ASN A 71 -0.31 8.53 -13.68
CA ASN A 71 0.32 7.23 -13.94
C ASN A 71 0.93 6.62 -12.66
N LEU A 72 0.63 7.22 -11.49
CA LEU A 72 1.19 6.79 -10.21
C LEU A 72 0.35 5.64 -9.65
N ILE A 73 0.81 4.41 -9.85
CA ILE A 73 0.28 3.25 -9.14
C ILE A 73 1.04 3.18 -7.83
N PHE A 74 0.30 3.39 -6.75
CA PHE A 74 0.79 3.25 -5.40
C PHE A 74 0.32 1.92 -4.85
N ASP A 75 1.25 1.13 -4.36
CA ASP A 75 0.91 0.08 -3.40
C ASP A 75 1.86 0.12 -2.21
N SER A 76 1.28 -0.08 -1.03
CA SER A 76 1.99 -0.08 0.23
C SER A 76 2.21 -1.52 0.68
N GLU A 77 3.47 -1.88 0.85
CA GLU A 77 3.86 -3.16 1.43
C GLU A 77 3.85 -3.01 2.96
N THR A 78 2.83 -3.57 3.59
CA THR A 78 2.51 -3.27 5.00
C THR A 78 3.46 -3.92 6.01
N LYS A 79 4.06 -5.08 5.70
CA LYS A 79 4.92 -5.84 6.62
C LYS A 79 6.25 -5.14 6.85
N ASN A 80 6.93 -4.69 5.78
CA ASN A 80 8.18 -3.94 5.90
C ASN A 80 8.02 -2.42 5.72
N ARG A 81 6.79 -1.92 5.57
CA ARG A 81 6.46 -0.49 5.44
C ARG A 81 7.18 0.19 4.28
N ARG A 82 7.14 -0.46 3.11
CA ARG A 82 7.74 0.04 1.87
C ARG A 82 6.65 0.47 0.90
N ILE A 83 7.01 1.29 -0.07
CA ILE A 83 6.08 1.75 -1.11
C ILE A 83 6.67 1.41 -2.47
N LEU A 84 5.84 0.90 -3.37
CA LEU A 84 6.16 0.83 -4.79
C LEU A 84 5.58 2.05 -5.50
N ILE A 85 6.40 2.68 -6.32
CA ILE A 85 6.11 3.94 -6.99
C ILE A 85 6.47 3.81 -8.46
N THR A 86 5.61 4.31 -9.34
CA THR A 86 5.91 4.46 -10.77
C THR A 86 6.32 5.88 -11.11
N ASP A 87 7.05 6.11 -12.20
CA ASP A 87 7.38 7.46 -12.66
C ASP A 87 6.87 7.75 -14.08
N ALA A 88 7.10 8.97 -14.57
CA ALA A 88 6.71 9.39 -15.92
C ALA A 88 7.46 8.65 -17.04
N THR A 89 8.52 7.91 -16.72
CA THR A 89 9.26 7.07 -17.67
C THR A 89 8.86 5.60 -17.59
N ASN A 90 7.77 5.30 -16.87
CA ASN A 90 7.19 3.99 -16.72
C ASN A 90 8.14 3.01 -16.03
N ASN A 91 8.93 3.46 -15.07
CA ASN A 91 9.74 2.55 -14.26
C ASN A 91 9.02 2.23 -12.94
N ILE A 92 9.28 1.06 -12.37
CA ILE A 92 8.81 0.70 -11.03
C ILE A 92 9.99 0.85 -10.05
N TYR A 93 9.78 1.62 -8.99
CA TYR A 93 10.74 1.86 -7.91
C TYR A 93 10.23 1.35 -6.59
N LEU A 94 11.16 0.96 -5.71
CA LEU A 94 10.91 0.64 -4.32
C LEU A 94 11.49 1.74 -3.41
N GLN A 95 10.61 2.34 -2.63
CA GLN A 95 10.94 3.26 -1.55
C GLN A 95 10.92 2.51 -0.21
N THR A 96 12.08 2.33 0.41
CA THR A 96 12.21 1.52 1.64
C THR A 96 12.03 2.31 2.93
N SER A 97 12.18 3.64 2.87
CA SER A 97 11.89 4.57 3.97
C SER A 97 11.61 5.96 3.40
N PRO A 98 11.02 6.91 4.14
CA PRO A 98 10.71 8.24 3.64
C PRO A 98 11.91 8.99 3.03
N LEU A 99 13.11 8.73 3.56
CA LEU A 99 14.36 9.41 3.18
C LEU A 99 15.29 8.60 2.28
N ALA A 100 14.96 7.34 2.01
CA ALA A 100 15.79 6.53 1.13
C ALA A 100 15.74 7.06 -0.32
N THR A 101 16.80 6.85 -1.08
CA THR A 101 16.71 6.98 -2.53
C THR A 101 15.88 5.83 -3.09
N PRO A 102 14.84 6.08 -3.92
CA PRO A 102 14.07 5.02 -4.54
C PRO A 102 14.96 4.10 -5.38
N VAL A 103 14.82 2.78 -5.20
CA VAL A 103 15.58 1.78 -5.95
C VAL A 103 14.76 1.32 -7.15
N LYS A 104 15.26 1.52 -8.37
CA LYS A 104 14.59 1.03 -9.58
C LYS A 104 14.61 -0.50 -9.61
N LEU A 105 13.44 -1.10 -9.81
CA LEU A 105 13.25 -2.55 -9.88
C LEU A 105 12.97 -3.04 -11.32
N ILE A 106 12.11 -2.33 -12.05
CA ILE A 106 11.70 -2.68 -13.42
C ILE A 106 11.79 -1.42 -14.29
N ASP A 107 12.29 -1.57 -15.52
CA ASP A 107 12.46 -0.49 -16.50
C ASP A 107 11.35 -0.54 -17.55
N LYS A 108 10.79 0.63 -17.93
CA LYS A 108 9.85 0.82 -19.06
C LYS A 108 8.64 -0.11 -19.08
N LEU A 109 8.02 -0.32 -17.93
CA LEU A 109 6.82 -1.10 -17.74
C LEU A 109 5.74 -0.27 -17.01
N ILE A 110 4.58 -0.11 -17.65
CA ILE A 110 3.36 0.40 -16.98
C ILE A 110 2.54 -0.79 -16.51
N PRO A 111 2.47 -1.08 -15.20
CA PRO A 111 1.50 -2.06 -14.74
C PRO A 111 0.08 -1.47 -14.85
N TYR A 112 -0.92 -2.30 -15.13
CA TYR A 112 -2.33 -1.90 -14.97
C TYR A 112 -2.76 -2.01 -13.50
N SER A 113 -2.31 -3.09 -12.85
CA SER A 113 -2.45 -3.30 -11.41
C SER A 113 -1.14 -3.82 -10.85
N LEU A 114 -0.80 -3.42 -9.63
CA LEU A 114 0.35 -3.89 -8.88
C LEU A 114 -0.08 -4.15 -7.43
N LYS A 115 0.27 -5.31 -6.88
CA LYS A 115 -0.04 -5.67 -5.49
C LYS A 115 1.13 -6.39 -4.83
N THR A 116 1.51 -5.96 -3.65
CA THR A 116 2.56 -6.58 -2.84
C THR A 116 2.07 -7.83 -2.13
N ASN A 117 2.93 -8.86 -2.07
CA ASN A 117 2.65 -10.06 -1.30
C ASN A 117 2.56 -9.66 0.19
N PRO A 118 1.56 -10.11 0.95
CA PRO A 118 1.44 -9.80 2.38
C PRO A 118 2.65 -10.24 3.22
N ASN A 119 3.44 -11.20 2.73
CA ASN A 119 4.69 -11.65 3.34
C ASN A 119 5.89 -10.73 3.03
N GLY A 120 5.73 -9.75 2.14
CA GLY A 120 6.74 -8.74 1.80
C GLY A 120 7.92 -9.26 0.97
N GLU A 121 7.85 -10.48 0.44
CA GLU A 121 8.96 -11.12 -0.28
C GLU A 121 8.90 -10.92 -1.80
N SER A 122 7.75 -10.49 -2.31
CA SER A 122 7.50 -10.29 -3.73
C SER A 122 6.36 -9.30 -3.96
N PHE A 123 6.15 -8.93 -5.22
CA PHE A 123 4.92 -8.30 -5.68
C PHE A 123 4.49 -8.92 -7.01
N ALA A 124 3.18 -8.91 -7.26
CA ALA A 124 2.61 -9.30 -8.53
C ALA A 124 2.07 -8.06 -9.24
N TYR A 125 2.01 -8.12 -10.56
CA TYR A 125 1.50 -7.04 -11.38
C TYR A 125 0.92 -7.57 -12.69
N THR A 126 0.05 -6.79 -13.31
CA THR A 126 -0.48 -7.07 -14.64
C THR A 126 0.03 -6.04 -15.65
N SER A 127 0.31 -6.45 -16.88
CA SER A 127 0.80 -5.56 -17.94
C SER A 127 0.46 -6.12 -19.32
N ASP A 128 0.23 -5.22 -20.27
CA ASP A 128 -0.09 -5.44 -21.69
C ASP A 128 1.14 -5.24 -22.61
N HIS A 129 2.36 -5.22 -22.05
CA HIS A 129 3.57 -4.96 -22.84
C HIS A 129 3.90 -6.04 -23.87
N GLU A 130 3.36 -7.26 -23.72
CA GLU A 130 3.53 -8.34 -24.70
C GLU A 130 2.42 -8.37 -25.75
N ASP A 131 1.20 -8.02 -25.37
CA ASP A 131 0.01 -7.98 -26.23
C ASP A 131 -0.84 -6.78 -25.84
N GLN A 132 -0.94 -5.82 -26.75
CA GLN A 132 -1.64 -4.58 -26.49
C GLN A 132 -3.12 -4.88 -26.18
N ASP A 133 -3.67 -4.21 -25.15
CA ASP A 133 -5.04 -4.38 -24.66
C ASP A 133 -5.32 -5.69 -23.88
N ASN A 134 -4.36 -6.63 -23.84
CA ASN A 134 -4.48 -7.89 -23.07
C ASN A 134 -3.46 -7.95 -21.94
N PHE A 135 -3.95 -7.89 -20.70
CA PHE A 135 -3.10 -7.88 -19.52
C PHE A 135 -2.65 -9.28 -19.11
N GLN A 136 -1.34 -9.47 -19.03
CA GLN A 136 -0.71 -10.69 -18.52
C GLN A 136 -0.28 -10.51 -17.06
N LEU A 137 -0.41 -11.56 -16.24
CA LEU A 137 0.01 -11.59 -14.84
C LEU A 137 1.47 -12.03 -14.67
N TYR A 138 2.23 -11.23 -13.92
CA TYR A 138 3.64 -11.45 -13.60
C TYR A 138 3.90 -11.38 -12.10
N LEU A 139 5.00 -12.00 -11.67
CA LEU A 139 5.56 -11.93 -10.32
C LEU A 139 6.98 -11.37 -10.36
N TYR A 140 7.29 -10.44 -9.48
CA TYR A 140 8.65 -10.02 -9.18
C TYR A 140 9.02 -10.48 -7.77
N ASP A 141 9.99 -11.38 -7.68
CA ASP A 141 10.59 -11.81 -6.41
C ASP A 141 11.78 -10.91 -6.05
N PHE A 142 11.82 -10.36 -4.83
CA PHE A 142 12.88 -9.42 -4.44
C PHE A 142 14.27 -10.06 -4.34
N LYS A 143 14.34 -11.38 -4.13
CA LYS A 143 15.58 -12.16 -4.06
C LYS A 143 16.09 -12.48 -5.47
N GLU A 144 15.20 -12.92 -6.36
CA GLU A 144 15.56 -13.29 -7.74
C GLU A 144 15.73 -12.08 -8.67
N LYS A 145 15.08 -10.95 -8.35
CA LYS A 145 15.16 -9.67 -9.06
C LYS A 145 14.79 -9.73 -10.54
N THR A 146 14.05 -10.76 -10.94
CA THR A 146 13.60 -10.96 -12.32
C THR A 146 12.10 -11.21 -12.34
N PRO A 147 11.34 -10.50 -13.19
CA PRO A 147 9.93 -10.81 -13.38
C PRO A 147 9.73 -12.18 -14.02
N LYS A 148 8.71 -12.90 -13.57
CA LYS A 148 8.27 -14.18 -14.13
C LYS A 148 6.82 -14.10 -14.52
N LYS A 149 6.50 -14.53 -15.75
CA LYS A 149 5.12 -14.76 -16.18
C LYS A 149 4.56 -15.95 -15.39
N LEU A 150 3.38 -15.79 -14.79
CA LEU A 150 2.81 -16.85 -13.93
C LEU A 150 1.86 -17.80 -14.64
N VAL A 151 1.15 -17.32 -15.66
CA VAL A 151 0.11 -18.08 -16.35
C VAL A 151 0.21 -17.84 -17.84
N ASN A 152 -0.16 -18.84 -18.65
CA ASN A 152 -0.21 -18.70 -20.09
C ASN A 152 -1.66 -18.41 -20.51
N LEU A 153 -1.85 -17.28 -21.19
CA LEU A 153 -3.08 -16.97 -21.88
C LEU A 153 -3.08 -17.72 -23.20
N THR A 154 -4.18 -18.42 -23.48
CA THR A 154 -4.28 -19.35 -24.61
C THR A 154 -5.39 -18.99 -25.59
N GLY A 155 -6.37 -18.22 -25.13
CA GLY A 155 -7.38 -17.64 -26.00
C GLY A 155 -6.83 -16.45 -26.78
N LYS A 156 -7.52 -16.11 -27.86
CA LYS A 156 -7.13 -15.03 -28.77
C LYS A 156 -7.31 -13.63 -28.16
N ASP A 157 -8.26 -13.50 -27.24
CA ASP A 157 -8.65 -12.24 -26.60
C ASP A 157 -8.83 -12.48 -25.09
N GLU A 158 -7.83 -13.13 -24.48
CA GLU A 158 -7.79 -13.42 -23.05
C GLU A 158 -6.95 -12.38 -22.30
N SER A 159 -7.42 -11.96 -21.12
CA SER A 159 -6.74 -10.97 -20.27
C SER A 159 -6.91 -11.27 -18.78
N ILE A 160 -6.02 -10.77 -17.93
CA ILE A 160 -6.11 -10.79 -16.48
C ILE A 160 -6.21 -9.36 -15.96
N ASP A 161 -7.43 -8.87 -15.87
CA ASP A 161 -7.68 -7.47 -15.49
C ASP A 161 -7.66 -7.26 -13.97
N SER A 162 -7.88 -8.34 -13.21
CA SER A 162 -8.03 -8.27 -11.77
C SER A 162 -7.38 -9.46 -11.09
N PHE A 163 -6.59 -9.18 -10.06
CA PHE A 163 -5.98 -10.18 -9.20
C PHE A 163 -5.84 -9.67 -7.78
N ILE A 164 -5.69 -10.60 -6.83
CA ILE A 164 -5.35 -10.33 -5.43
C ILE A 164 -4.43 -11.44 -4.90
N TRP A 165 -3.67 -11.10 -3.86
CA TRP A 165 -3.01 -12.11 -3.02
C TRP A 165 -4.02 -12.79 -2.09
N SER A 166 -3.80 -14.07 -1.82
CA SER A 166 -4.41 -14.73 -0.66
C SER A 166 -3.95 -14.03 0.62
N LYS A 167 -4.75 -14.09 1.69
CA LYS A 167 -4.38 -13.50 3.00
C LYS A 167 -3.04 -14.03 3.52
N SER A 168 -2.73 -15.30 3.27
CA SER A 168 -1.48 -15.94 3.66
C SER A 168 -0.32 -15.63 2.70
N GLY A 169 -0.59 -15.06 1.52
CA GLY A 169 0.43 -14.75 0.51
C GLY A 169 1.00 -15.98 -0.21
N ASP A 170 0.37 -17.13 -0.06
CA ASP A 170 0.76 -18.41 -0.67
C ASP A 170 0.11 -18.66 -2.04
N ALA A 171 -0.80 -17.79 -2.46
CA ALA A 171 -1.50 -17.90 -3.73
C ALA A 171 -1.96 -16.55 -4.24
N LEU A 172 -2.30 -16.53 -5.53
CA LEU A 172 -3.00 -15.43 -6.19
C LEU A 172 -4.38 -15.92 -6.63
N TYR A 173 -5.40 -15.11 -6.38
CA TYR A 173 -6.70 -15.25 -7.03
C TYR A 173 -6.80 -14.21 -8.13
N PHE A 174 -7.35 -14.57 -9.28
CA PHE A 174 -7.48 -13.66 -10.41
C PHE A 174 -8.67 -14.01 -11.28
N MET A 175 -9.11 -13.02 -12.04
CA MET A 175 -10.15 -13.17 -13.04
C MET A 175 -9.49 -13.20 -14.42
N ARG A 176 -9.65 -14.33 -15.11
CA ARG A 176 -9.31 -14.45 -16.53
C ARG A 176 -10.53 -14.07 -17.34
N MET A 177 -10.43 -12.99 -18.10
CA MET A 177 -11.43 -12.58 -19.08
C MET A 177 -11.16 -13.27 -20.40
N ASP A 178 -12.22 -13.70 -21.05
CA ASP A 178 -12.25 -14.05 -22.47
C ASP A 178 -13.25 -13.09 -23.13
N TYR A 179 -12.73 -12.08 -23.80
CA TYR A 179 -13.53 -11.00 -24.40
C TYR A 179 -14.30 -11.46 -25.63
N GLU A 180 -13.77 -12.44 -26.37
CA GLU A 180 -14.44 -13.04 -27.52
C GLU A 180 -15.67 -13.85 -27.07
N ALA A 181 -15.50 -14.73 -26.07
CA ALA A 181 -16.58 -15.54 -25.52
C ALA A 181 -17.47 -14.76 -24.51
N LYS A 182 -17.03 -13.57 -24.07
CA LYS A 182 -17.72 -12.70 -23.10
C LYS A 182 -17.96 -13.39 -21.75
N ILE A 183 -16.98 -14.17 -21.31
CA ILE A 183 -17.00 -14.89 -20.04
C ILE A 183 -15.79 -14.50 -19.18
N SER A 184 -15.93 -14.65 -17.87
CA SER A 184 -14.83 -14.63 -16.93
C SER A 184 -14.66 -15.99 -16.27
N LYS A 185 -13.42 -16.34 -15.94
CA LYS A 185 -13.09 -17.50 -15.11
C LYS A 185 -12.38 -17.01 -13.87
N LEU A 186 -12.89 -17.39 -12.71
CA LEU A 186 -12.19 -17.21 -11.44
C LEU A 186 -11.14 -18.30 -11.31
N CYS A 187 -9.87 -17.92 -11.12
CA CYS A 187 -8.76 -18.86 -11.03
C CYS A 187 -7.88 -18.56 -9.81
N ARG A 188 -7.14 -19.59 -9.39
CA ARG A 188 -6.15 -19.56 -8.32
C ARG A 188 -4.82 -20.08 -8.86
N PHE A 189 -3.73 -19.41 -8.54
CA PHE A 189 -2.37 -19.86 -8.80
C PHE A 189 -1.60 -19.97 -7.49
N ASP A 190 -1.03 -21.13 -7.20
CA ASP A 190 -0.28 -21.41 -5.95
C ASP A 190 1.22 -21.59 -6.15
N PHE A 191 1.75 -21.00 -7.22
CA PHE A 191 3.17 -21.08 -7.61
C PHE A 191 3.65 -22.47 -8.00
N GLN A 192 2.73 -23.44 -8.09
CA GLN A 192 2.96 -24.74 -8.72
C GLN A 192 2.03 -24.94 -9.91
N THR A 193 0.75 -24.65 -9.71
CA THR A 193 -0.27 -24.86 -10.74
C THR A 193 -1.37 -23.81 -10.71
N GLU A 194 -2.00 -23.64 -11.86
CA GLU A 194 -3.24 -22.90 -12.00
C GLU A 194 -4.44 -23.84 -11.84
N LYS A 195 -5.43 -23.42 -11.06
CA LYS A 195 -6.75 -24.06 -10.97
C LYS A 195 -7.85 -23.02 -11.12
N CYS A 196 -8.73 -23.20 -12.10
CA CYS A 196 -9.94 -22.40 -12.23
C CYS A 196 -11.15 -23.07 -11.57
N TYR A 197 -11.99 -22.26 -10.94
CA TYR A 197 -13.20 -22.72 -10.26
C TYR A 197 -14.30 -23.03 -11.29
N PRO A 198 -15.11 -24.09 -11.09
CA PRO A 198 -16.15 -24.51 -12.03
C PRO A 198 -17.40 -23.64 -11.90
N ILE A 199 -17.26 -22.34 -12.18
CA ILE A 199 -18.34 -21.36 -12.14
C ILE A 199 -18.47 -20.66 -13.48
N GLU A 200 -19.70 -20.49 -13.95
CA GLU A 200 -20.00 -19.74 -15.17
C GLU A 200 -20.25 -18.28 -14.81
N LEU A 201 -19.28 -17.42 -15.09
CA LEU A 201 -19.40 -15.98 -14.91
C LEU A 201 -19.47 -15.32 -16.29
N LYS A 202 -20.62 -14.71 -16.62
CA LYS A 202 -20.80 -13.94 -17.86
C LYS A 202 -20.48 -12.48 -17.65
N GLY A 203 -19.90 -11.84 -18.66
CA GLY A 203 -19.54 -10.42 -18.61
C GLY A 203 -18.20 -10.17 -17.91
N SER A 204 -18.03 -8.99 -17.31
CA SER A 204 -16.79 -8.56 -16.67
C SER A 204 -16.90 -8.60 -15.15
N TRP A 205 -15.90 -9.21 -14.51
CA TRP A 205 -15.86 -9.49 -13.08
C TRP A 205 -14.47 -9.21 -12.50
N ASP A 206 -14.41 -8.68 -11.29
CA ASP A 206 -13.15 -8.53 -10.56
C ASP A 206 -13.15 -9.39 -9.30
N VAL A 207 -11.95 -9.83 -8.93
CA VAL A 207 -11.69 -10.33 -7.58
C VAL A 207 -11.17 -9.18 -6.73
N VAL A 208 -11.85 -8.90 -5.63
CA VAL A 208 -11.61 -7.68 -4.83
C VAL A 208 -10.83 -7.98 -3.56
N GLN A 209 -11.19 -9.05 -2.86
CA GLN A 209 -10.59 -9.37 -1.57
C GLN A 209 -10.73 -10.85 -1.21
N ASP A 210 -9.70 -11.39 -0.59
CA ASP A 210 -9.74 -12.70 0.04
C ASP A 210 -10.21 -12.57 1.49
N GLY A 211 -11.23 -13.33 1.86
CA GLY A 211 -11.78 -13.46 3.20
C GLY A 211 -11.29 -14.69 3.96
N GLY A 212 -10.51 -15.58 3.32
CA GLY A 212 -10.09 -16.90 3.80
C GLY A 212 -10.85 -17.99 3.06
N ASN A 213 -12.03 -18.36 3.56
CA ASN A 213 -12.91 -19.35 2.90
C ASN A 213 -13.87 -18.72 1.88
N LYS A 214 -13.78 -17.41 1.68
CA LYS A 214 -14.69 -16.64 0.83
C LYS A 214 -13.91 -15.62 0.02
N LEU A 215 -14.33 -15.38 -1.20
CA LEU A 215 -13.83 -14.28 -2.02
C LEU A 215 -14.92 -13.22 -2.21
N LEU A 216 -14.52 -11.96 -2.13
CA LEU A 216 -15.35 -10.84 -2.53
C LEU A 216 -15.14 -10.61 -4.02
N LEU A 217 -16.21 -10.73 -4.79
CA LEU A 217 -16.21 -10.51 -6.23
C LEU A 217 -17.02 -9.25 -6.56
N ARG A 218 -16.64 -8.56 -7.62
CA ARG A 218 -17.37 -7.41 -8.15
C ARG A 218 -17.79 -7.69 -9.58
N TYR A 219 -19.06 -7.49 -9.89
CA TYR A 219 -19.62 -7.63 -11.23
C TYR A 219 -19.91 -6.27 -11.84
N PHE A 220 -19.50 -6.07 -13.09
CA PHE A 220 -19.83 -4.89 -13.87
C PHE A 220 -21.01 -5.16 -14.79
N LYS A 221 -22.17 -4.60 -14.44
CA LYS A 221 -23.30 -4.49 -15.39
C LYS A 221 -23.11 -3.28 -16.30
N ALA A 222 -22.56 -2.19 -15.76
CA ALA A 222 -22.11 -0.99 -16.45
C ALA A 222 -21.09 -0.25 -15.55
N SER A 223 -20.36 0.74 -16.08
CA SER A 223 -19.39 1.51 -15.28
C SER A 223 -20.01 2.17 -14.04
N SER A 224 -21.28 2.60 -14.12
CA SER A 224 -22.04 3.18 -13.00
C SER A 224 -22.91 2.18 -12.23
N SER A 225 -22.98 0.93 -12.65
CA SER A 225 -23.81 -0.11 -12.04
C SER A 225 -22.98 -1.36 -11.77
N GLN A 226 -22.46 -1.42 -10.55
CA GLN A 226 -21.57 -2.49 -10.08
C GLN A 226 -22.21 -3.20 -8.89
N PHE A 227 -22.02 -4.52 -8.81
CA PHE A 227 -22.60 -5.35 -7.76
C PHE A 227 -21.51 -6.13 -7.05
N ILE A 228 -21.66 -6.35 -5.75
CA ILE A 228 -20.71 -7.10 -4.92
C ILE A 228 -21.32 -8.46 -4.58
N TYR A 229 -20.53 -9.51 -4.73
CA TYR A 229 -20.91 -10.89 -4.45
C TYR A 229 -19.88 -11.53 -3.51
N VAL A 230 -20.35 -12.50 -2.73
CA VAL A 230 -19.49 -13.34 -1.89
C VAL A 230 -19.51 -14.74 -2.45
N TYR A 231 -18.35 -15.22 -2.86
CA TYR A 231 -18.15 -16.58 -3.37
C TYR A 231 -17.56 -17.46 -2.26
N ASP A 232 -18.17 -18.61 -2.00
CA ASP A 232 -17.72 -19.56 -0.98
C ASP A 232 -16.82 -20.64 -1.60
N LEU A 233 -15.56 -20.66 -1.18
CA LEU A 233 -14.54 -21.57 -1.72
C LEU A 233 -14.75 -23.03 -1.29
N GLN A 234 -15.44 -23.27 -0.17
CA GLN A 234 -15.64 -24.64 0.34
C GLN A 234 -16.70 -25.42 -0.44
N LYS A 235 -17.67 -24.71 -1.04
CA LYS A 235 -18.73 -25.31 -1.86
C LYS A 235 -18.31 -25.58 -3.30
N ALA A 236 -17.08 -25.21 -3.65
CA ALA A 236 -16.55 -25.22 -5.00
C ALA A 236 -15.61 -26.40 -5.30
N ASN A 237 -15.31 -27.23 -4.29
CA ASN A 237 -14.52 -28.46 -4.42
C ASN A 237 -15.42 -29.69 -4.44
#